data_AF-A0A7L5UL88-F1
#
_entry.id   AF-A0A7L5UL88-F1
#
_cell.length_a   1.000
_cell.length_b   1.000
_cell.length_c   1.000
_cell.angle_alpha   90.00
_cell.angle_beta   90.00
_cell.angle_gamma   90.00
#
_symmetry.space_group_name_H-M   'P 1'
#
loop_
_entity.id
_entity.type
_entity.pdbx_description
1 polymer ?
#
loop_
_entity_poly.entity_id
_entity_poly.type
_entity_poly.pdbx_seq_one_letter_code
_entity_poly.pdbx_strand_id
1 'polypeptide(L)'
;MDAQLIQFHITPQLDAEENAGLQLGENSGFNLEFVALKKYVAEDMKGVPVFRREYRRKLAHVVDQFNEYFQWHADKASKMKHFRDSFGKMEDLSDSVKYLVSLLKSEFIVAGELELTEVRLTGEFSVYASGNDSELKQHAMEVKNASIAHFVTKQQAPTTSILQNEKFDD
;
A
#
# COMPACT_ATOMS: atom_id res chain seq x y z
N MET A 1 11.38 -19.82 -4.52
CA MET A 1 9.96 -19.50 -4.74
C MET A 1 9.91 -18.19 -5.54
N ASP A 2 9.05 -18.06 -6.56
CA ASP A 2 9.06 -16.90 -7.47
C ASP A 2 7.99 -15.88 -7.05
N ALA A 3 8.34 -15.09 -6.03
CA ALA A 3 7.48 -14.09 -5.39
C ALA A 3 8.01 -12.66 -5.61
N GLN A 4 7.10 -11.69 -5.60
CA GLN A 4 7.43 -10.27 -5.73
C GLN A 4 6.77 -9.46 -4.61
N LEU A 5 7.44 -8.37 -4.24
CA LEU A 5 6.92 -7.36 -3.33
C LEU A 5 6.01 -6.41 -4.09
N ILE A 6 4.85 -6.10 -3.52
CA ILE A 6 3.93 -5.11 -4.07
C ILE A 6 3.55 -4.13 -2.97
N GLN A 7 3.67 -2.84 -3.26
CA GLN A 7 3.40 -1.78 -2.29
C GLN A 7 2.30 -0.85 -2.82
N PHE A 8 1.41 -0.44 -1.92
CA PHE A 8 0.30 0.47 -2.23
C PHE A 8 0.19 1.54 -1.17
N HIS A 9 -0.16 2.75 -1.59
CA HIS A 9 -0.48 3.85 -0.68
C HIS A 9 -1.98 4.13 -0.74
N ILE A 10 -2.63 4.23 0.41
CA ILE A 10 -4.03 4.61 0.56
C ILE A 10 -4.09 5.89 1.37
N THR A 11 -4.61 6.94 0.75
CA THR A 11 -4.99 8.18 1.43
C THR A 11 -6.49 8.12 1.68
N PRO A 12 -6.97 8.09 2.94
CA PRO A 12 -8.39 8.17 3.23
C PRO A 12 -8.98 9.44 2.64
N GLN A 13 -10.11 9.32 1.96
CA GLN A 13 -10.82 10.46 1.40
C GLN A 13 -11.92 10.89 2.38
N LEU A 14 -11.89 12.16 2.78
CA LEU A 14 -12.90 12.78 3.63
C LEU A 14 -13.57 13.92 2.88
N ASP A 15 -14.88 14.03 3.01
CA ASP A 15 -15.62 15.17 2.44
C ASP A 15 -15.24 16.46 3.18
N ALA A 16 -14.69 17.41 2.41
CA ALA A 16 -14.05 18.62 2.92
C ALA A 16 -15.02 19.58 3.63
N GLU A 17 -16.31 19.56 3.28
CA GLU A 17 -17.32 20.46 3.84
C GLU A 17 -17.79 20.02 5.25
N GLU A 18 -17.87 18.72 5.52
CA GLU A 18 -18.37 18.19 6.81
C GLU A 18 -17.26 17.98 7.84
N ASN A 19 -16.00 17.82 7.40
CA ASN A 19 -14.88 17.38 8.24
C ASN A 19 -13.73 18.39 8.35
N ALA A 20 -14.01 19.69 8.27
CA ALA A 20 -13.02 20.78 8.27
C ALA A 20 -12.00 20.78 9.45
N GLY A 21 -12.24 20.01 10.52
CA GLY A 21 -11.32 19.84 11.67
C GLY A 21 -10.45 18.57 11.64
N LEU A 22 -10.64 17.68 10.67
CA LEU A 22 -9.96 16.39 10.48
C LEU A 22 -9.23 16.36 9.13
N GLN A 23 -8.53 17.46 8.78
CA GLN A 23 -7.68 17.45 7.59
C GLN A 23 -6.47 16.56 7.84
N LEU A 24 -6.49 15.40 7.20
CA LEU A 24 -5.32 14.57 6.98
C LEU A 24 -4.35 15.34 6.07
N GLY A 25 -3.09 15.49 6.49
CA GLY A 25 -2.08 16.17 5.68
C GLY A 25 -1.89 15.48 4.32
N GLU A 26 -1.41 16.22 3.31
CA GLU A 26 -1.25 15.73 1.92
C GLU A 26 -0.39 14.44 1.78
N ASN A 27 0.42 14.14 2.79
CA ASN A 27 1.22 12.92 2.89
C ASN A 27 0.80 12.05 4.08
N SER A 28 -0.49 11.95 4.37
CA SER A 28 -0.99 11.06 5.43
C SER A 28 -1.85 9.96 4.84
N GLY A 29 -1.69 8.75 5.38
CA GLY A 29 -2.26 7.55 4.78
C GLY A 29 -1.53 6.29 5.21
N PHE A 30 -1.95 5.19 4.60
CA PHE A 30 -1.53 3.84 4.91
C PHE A 30 -0.72 3.27 3.74
N ASN A 31 0.52 2.88 4.02
CA ASN A 31 1.34 2.10 3.11
C ASN A 31 1.11 0.62 3.40
N LEU A 32 0.59 -0.10 2.41
CA LEU A 32 0.39 -1.54 2.45
C LEU A 32 1.54 -2.23 1.74
N GLU A 33 2.01 -3.32 2.31
CA GLU A 33 3.03 -4.19 1.72
C GLU A 33 2.52 -5.63 1.61
N PHE A 34 2.61 -6.18 0.41
CA PHE A 34 2.25 -7.56 0.11
C PHE A 34 3.44 -8.30 -0.46
N VAL A 35 3.51 -9.59 -0.15
CA VAL A 35 4.33 -10.55 -0.89
C VAL A 35 3.39 -11.49 -1.62
N ALA A 36 3.63 -11.65 -2.92
CA ALA A 36 2.75 -12.38 -3.81
C ALA A 36 3.52 -13.23 -4.82
N LEU A 37 3.05 -14.44 -5.09
CA LEU A 37 3.56 -15.24 -6.22
C LEU A 37 3.23 -14.56 -7.56
N LYS A 38 4.10 -14.75 -8.57
CA LYS A 38 3.95 -14.13 -9.92
C LYS A 38 2.57 -14.27 -10.57
N LYS A 39 1.80 -15.31 -10.23
CA LYS A 39 0.42 -15.49 -10.74
C LYS A 39 -0.54 -14.36 -10.33
N TYR A 40 -0.23 -13.61 -9.28
CA TYR A 40 -1.01 -12.45 -8.81
C TYR A 40 -0.46 -11.11 -9.28
N VAL A 41 0.74 -11.13 -9.88
CA VAL A 41 1.51 -9.94 -10.19
C VAL A 41 1.52 -9.69 -11.70
N ALA A 42 1.51 -8.42 -12.06
CA ALA A 42 1.79 -7.87 -13.38
C ALA A 42 2.85 -6.77 -13.23
N GLU A 43 3.41 -6.31 -14.34
CA GLU A 43 4.29 -5.14 -14.33
C GLU A 43 3.59 -3.98 -15.03
N ASP A 44 3.74 -2.77 -14.50
CA ASP A 44 3.30 -1.56 -15.17
C ASP A 44 4.28 -1.12 -16.29
N MET A 45 3.99 -0.01 -16.97
CA MET A 45 4.85 0.52 -18.04
C MET A 45 6.26 0.92 -17.57
N LYS A 46 6.46 1.08 -16.26
CA LYS A 46 7.75 1.40 -15.64
C LYS A 46 8.47 0.16 -15.12
N GLY A 47 7.89 -1.03 -15.31
CA GLY A 47 8.42 -2.29 -14.80
C GLY A 47 8.30 -2.43 -13.28
N VAL A 48 7.35 -1.72 -12.67
CA VAL A 48 7.03 -1.82 -11.24
C VAL A 48 6.01 -2.95 -11.04
N PRO A 49 6.26 -3.89 -10.11
CA PRO A 49 5.28 -4.90 -9.75
C PRO A 49 3.98 -4.28 -9.26
N VAL A 50 2.86 -4.68 -9.85
CA VAL A 50 1.50 -4.28 -9.48
C VAL A 50 0.60 -5.50 -9.47
N PHE A 51 -0.54 -5.42 -8.80
CA PHE A 51 -1.54 -6.47 -8.88
C PHE A 51 -2.05 -6.64 -10.32
N ARG A 52 -2.40 -7.89 -10.68
CA ARG A 52 -3.19 -8.18 -11.87
C ARG A 52 -4.56 -7.49 -11.80
N ARG A 53 -5.18 -7.30 -12.96
CA ARG A 53 -6.42 -6.51 -13.12
C ARG A 53 -7.54 -6.93 -12.16
N GLU A 54 -7.73 -8.23 -11.96
CA GLU A 54 -8.76 -8.76 -11.04
C GLU A 54 -8.49 -8.36 -9.58
N TYR A 55 -7.24 -8.47 -9.12
CA TYR A 55 -6.82 -8.06 -7.78
C TYR A 55 -6.81 -6.54 -7.62
N ARG A 56 -6.52 -5.77 -8.67
CA ARG A 56 -6.67 -4.30 -8.62
C ARG A 56 -8.12 -3.88 -8.37
N ARG A 57 -9.10 -4.58 -8.96
CA ARG A 57 -10.52 -4.32 -8.71
C ARG A 57 -10.91 -4.65 -7.28
N LYS A 58 -10.42 -5.76 -6.73
CA LYS A 58 -10.60 -6.09 -5.32
C LYS A 58 -10.00 -5.02 -4.41
N LEU A 59 -8.83 -4.49 -4.77
CA LEU A 59 -8.15 -3.49 -3.95
C LEU A 59 -8.93 -2.18 -3.96
N ALA A 60 -9.43 -1.77 -5.13
CA ALA A 60 -10.32 -0.62 -5.24
C ALA A 60 -11.58 -0.81 -4.39
N HIS A 61 -12.20 -1.99 -4.42
CA HIS A 61 -13.36 -2.28 -3.57
C HIS A 61 -13.04 -2.17 -2.07
N VAL A 62 -11.89 -2.71 -1.63
CA VAL A 62 -11.43 -2.56 -0.23
C VAL A 62 -11.21 -1.09 0.13
N VAL A 63 -10.62 -0.29 -0.77
CA VAL A 63 -10.40 1.15 -0.56
C VAL A 63 -11.73 1.89 -0.43
N ASP A 64 -12.72 1.56 -1.26
CA ASP A 64 -14.06 2.18 -1.21
C ASP A 64 -14.73 1.87 0.14
N GLN A 65 -14.75 0.60 0.55
CA GLN A 65 -15.31 0.18 1.85
C GLN A 65 -14.57 0.81 3.04
N PHE A 66 -13.25 0.96 2.91
CA PHE A 66 -12.43 1.62 3.93
C PHE A 66 -12.77 3.11 4.03
N ASN A 67 -12.90 3.82 2.92
CA ASN A 67 -13.28 5.23 2.88
C ASN A 67 -14.68 5.45 3.46
N GLU A 68 -15.66 4.60 3.15
CA GLU A 68 -17.01 4.67 3.72
C GLU A 68 -16.98 4.57 5.26
N TYR A 69 -16.22 3.61 5.79
CA TYR A 69 -16.05 3.46 7.24
C TYR A 69 -15.33 4.66 7.85
N PHE A 70 -14.26 5.13 7.21
CA PHE A 70 -13.45 6.24 7.70
C PHE A 70 -14.26 7.55 7.74
N GLN A 71 -15.06 7.83 6.70
CA GLN A 71 -16.00 8.94 6.65
C GLN A 71 -17.06 8.83 7.74
N TRP A 72 -17.71 7.67 7.89
CA TRP A 72 -18.72 7.46 8.93
C TRP A 72 -18.15 7.66 10.35
N HIS A 73 -16.90 7.22 10.59
CA HIS A 73 -16.20 7.48 11.84
C HIS A 73 -15.94 8.97 12.04
N ALA A 74 -15.46 9.68 11.02
CA ALA A 74 -15.23 11.12 11.07
C ALA A 74 -16.52 11.91 11.36
N ASP A 75 -17.65 11.49 10.81
CA ASP A 75 -18.96 12.14 11.04
C ASP A 75 -19.50 11.88 12.46
N LYS A 76 -19.19 10.74 13.05
CA LYS A 76 -19.50 10.44 14.45
C LYS A 76 -18.63 11.25 15.39
N ALA A 77 -17.34 11.27 15.09
CA ALA A 77 -16.32 12.01 15.81
C ALA A 77 -16.63 13.50 15.93
N SER A 78 -17.00 14.14 14.81
CA SER A 78 -17.34 15.57 14.76
C SER A 78 -18.54 15.94 15.66
N LYS A 79 -19.44 14.97 15.93
CA LYS A 79 -20.63 15.13 16.77
C LYS A 79 -20.36 14.92 18.27
N MET A 80 -19.20 14.39 18.66
CA MET A 80 -18.86 14.13 20.07
C MET A 80 -18.03 15.27 20.69
N LYS A 81 -18.53 15.86 21.79
CA LYS A 81 -17.89 17.00 22.48
C LYS A 81 -16.46 16.76 22.99
N HIS A 82 -16.06 15.50 23.22
CA HIS A 82 -14.75 15.12 23.76
C HIS A 82 -13.77 14.59 22.69
N PHE A 83 -14.16 14.57 21.42
CA PHE A 83 -13.32 14.04 20.34
C PHE A 83 -12.04 14.84 20.06
N ARG A 84 -11.95 16.04 20.65
CA ARG A 84 -10.79 16.93 20.48
C ARG A 84 -9.55 16.45 21.24
N ASP A 85 -9.69 15.49 22.15
CA ASP A 85 -8.58 14.96 22.94
C ASP A 85 -7.73 13.97 22.13
N SER A 86 -6.40 14.11 22.21
CA SER A 86 -5.43 13.33 21.42
C SER A 86 -5.54 11.80 21.59
N PHE A 87 -6.11 11.33 22.71
CA PHE A 87 -6.32 9.91 22.98
C PHE A 87 -7.45 9.30 22.13
N GLY A 88 -8.57 10.02 21.91
CA GLY A 88 -9.65 9.54 21.04
C GLY A 88 -9.16 9.35 19.60
N LYS A 89 -8.39 10.31 19.10
CA LYS A 89 -7.79 10.25 17.75
C LYS A 89 -6.86 9.04 17.54
N MET A 90 -6.15 8.58 18.58
CA MET A 90 -5.30 7.38 18.50
C MET A 90 -6.13 6.08 18.51
N GLU A 91 -7.21 6.05 19.28
CA GLU A 91 -8.14 4.91 19.32
C GLU A 91 -8.82 4.72 17.96
N ASP A 92 -9.31 5.80 17.35
CA ASP A 92 -9.90 5.74 16.00
C ASP A 92 -8.89 5.33 14.93
N LEU A 93 -7.63 5.75 15.07
CA LEU A 93 -6.57 5.30 14.16
C LEU A 93 -6.35 3.78 14.30
N SER A 94 -6.34 3.28 15.53
CA SER A 94 -6.21 1.83 15.79
C SER A 94 -7.37 1.05 15.18
N ASP A 95 -8.60 1.52 15.37
CA ASP A 95 -9.79 0.85 14.83
C ASP A 95 -9.87 0.94 13.31
N SER A 96 -9.46 2.06 12.73
CA SER A 96 -9.31 2.22 11.27
C SER A 96 -8.29 1.21 10.70
N VAL A 97 -7.15 1.03 11.37
CA VAL A 97 -6.14 0.03 10.96
C VAL A 97 -6.70 -1.38 11.07
N LYS A 98 -7.37 -1.73 12.19
CA LYS A 98 -7.98 -3.06 12.36
C LYS A 98 -9.01 -3.34 11.28
N TYR A 99 -9.84 -2.36 10.95
CA TYR A 99 -10.86 -2.49 9.91
C TYR A 99 -10.23 -2.66 8.52
N LEU A 100 -9.24 -1.83 8.18
CA LEU A 100 -8.50 -1.96 6.92
C LEU A 100 -7.84 -3.35 6.80
N VAL A 101 -7.15 -3.79 7.85
CA VAL A 101 -6.56 -5.13 7.88
C VAL A 101 -7.64 -6.19 7.70
N SER A 102 -8.78 -6.08 8.38
CA SER A 102 -9.90 -7.03 8.23
C SER A 102 -10.39 -7.13 6.78
N LEU A 103 -10.62 -6.01 6.10
CA LEU A 103 -11.03 -5.98 4.69
C LEU A 103 -9.98 -6.63 3.78
N LEU A 104 -8.69 -6.36 4.04
CA LEU A 104 -7.60 -6.98 3.30
C LEU A 104 -7.54 -8.49 3.57
N LYS A 105 -7.78 -8.94 4.81
CA LYS A 105 -7.81 -10.37 5.15
C LYS A 105 -8.93 -11.11 4.41
N SER A 106 -10.12 -10.50 4.30
CA SER A 106 -11.25 -11.15 3.63
C SER A 106 -11.07 -11.27 2.11
N GLU A 107 -10.43 -10.29 1.48
CA GLU A 107 -10.35 -10.21 0.01
C GLU A 107 -9.01 -10.70 -0.60
N PHE A 108 -7.91 -10.61 0.17
CA PHE A 108 -6.54 -10.75 -0.35
C PHE A 108 -5.72 -11.88 0.26
N ILE A 109 -6.10 -12.50 1.39
CA ILE A 109 -5.22 -13.52 1.98
C ILE A 109 -5.45 -14.89 1.35
N VAL A 110 -4.47 -15.31 0.55
CA VAL A 110 -4.32 -16.69 0.09
C VAL A 110 -3.05 -17.23 0.73
N ALA A 111 -3.22 -18.09 1.75
CA ALA A 111 -2.11 -18.57 2.57
C ALA A 111 -1.00 -19.19 1.71
N GLY A 112 0.24 -18.75 1.94
CA GLY A 112 1.43 -19.19 1.21
C GLY A 112 1.55 -18.65 -0.22
N GLU A 113 0.62 -17.81 -0.69
CA GLU A 113 0.64 -17.34 -2.08
C GLU A 113 0.46 -15.83 -2.28
N LEU A 114 -0.38 -15.19 -1.46
CA LEU A 114 -0.63 -13.75 -1.47
C LEU A 114 -0.91 -13.32 -0.03
N GLU A 115 0.04 -12.59 0.55
CA GLU A 115 0.00 -12.30 1.98
C GLU A 115 0.38 -10.85 2.26
N LEU A 116 -0.41 -10.21 3.12
CA LEU A 116 -0.12 -8.90 3.68
C LEU A 116 0.98 -9.04 4.73
N THR A 117 2.12 -8.39 4.50
CA THR A 117 3.29 -8.44 5.39
C THR A 117 3.34 -7.24 6.32
N GLU A 118 2.93 -6.07 5.85
CA GLU A 118 3.04 -4.84 6.64
C GLU A 118 1.98 -3.80 6.28
N VAL A 119 1.53 -3.04 7.30
CA VAL A 119 0.85 -1.76 7.12
C VAL A 119 1.61 -0.72 7.92
N ARG A 120 2.01 0.37 7.27
CA ARG A 120 2.68 1.51 7.89
C ARG A 120 1.83 2.76 7.76
N LEU A 121 1.76 3.56 8.81
CA LEU A 121 1.32 4.93 8.67
C LEU A 121 2.42 5.77 8.01
N THR A 122 2.03 6.79 7.27
CA THR A 122 2.99 7.74 6.72
C THR A 122 3.70 8.48 7.87
N GLY A 123 5.02 8.61 7.79
CA GLY A 123 5.88 8.91 8.96
C GLY A 123 6.57 7.68 9.57
N GLU A 124 6.51 6.53 8.89
CA GLU A 124 7.27 5.29 9.16
C GLU A 124 6.85 4.47 10.40
N PHE A 125 5.68 4.73 10.98
CA PHE A 125 5.17 3.91 12.07
C PHE A 125 4.52 2.63 11.54
N SER A 126 5.12 1.47 11.81
CA SER A 126 4.48 0.17 11.53
C SER A 126 3.28 -0.02 12.47
N VAL A 127 2.09 -0.10 11.91
CA VAL A 127 0.81 -0.26 12.65
C VAL A 127 0.26 -1.67 12.54
N TYR A 128 0.79 -2.46 11.62
CA TYR A 128 0.61 -3.90 11.52
C TYR A 128 1.86 -4.52 10.90
N ALA A 129 2.38 -5.54 11.56
CA ALA A 129 3.37 -6.44 11.01
C ALA A 129 2.82 -7.86 11.16
N SER A 130 2.66 -8.58 10.05
CA SER A 130 2.30 -9.99 10.15
C SER A 130 3.46 -10.76 10.79
N GLY A 131 3.16 -11.76 11.62
CA GLY A 131 4.20 -12.70 12.08
C GLY A 131 4.81 -13.52 10.94
N ASN A 132 5.63 -14.50 11.29
CA ASN A 132 6.29 -15.40 10.33
C ASN A 132 5.56 -16.76 10.22
N ASP A 133 4.23 -16.71 10.14
CA ASP A 133 3.33 -17.86 10.21
C ASP A 133 3.26 -18.70 8.92
N SER A 134 3.89 -18.25 7.83
CA SER A 134 3.98 -18.98 6.57
C SER A 134 5.41 -18.96 6.02
N GLU A 135 5.75 -19.92 5.15
CA GLU A 135 7.02 -19.91 4.40
C GLU A 135 7.17 -18.62 3.58
N LEU A 136 6.08 -18.15 2.94
CA LEU A 136 6.12 -16.94 2.11
C LEU A 136 6.46 -15.69 2.95
N LYS A 137 5.91 -15.57 4.18
CA LYS A 137 6.26 -14.49 5.13
C LYS A 137 7.69 -14.61 5.66
N GLN A 138 8.17 -15.82 5.92
CA GLN A 138 9.56 -16.04 6.33
C GLN A 138 10.54 -15.54 5.26
N HIS A 139 10.20 -15.72 3.98
CA HIS A 139 10.99 -15.24 2.85
C HIS A 139 10.68 -13.78 2.44
N ALA A 140 9.70 -13.11 3.06
CA ALA A 140 9.28 -11.76 2.67
C ALA A 140 10.42 -10.74 2.74
N MET A 141 11.28 -10.83 3.76
CA MET A 141 12.42 -9.94 3.91
C MET A 141 13.46 -10.14 2.79
N GLU A 142 13.69 -11.39 2.38
CA GLU A 142 14.58 -11.71 1.26
C GLU A 142 14.02 -11.18 -0.06
N VAL A 143 12.73 -11.38 -0.31
CA VAL A 143 12.01 -10.85 -1.48
C VAL A 143 12.07 -9.33 -1.51
N LYS A 144 11.88 -8.67 -0.36
CA LYS A 144 11.98 -7.21 -0.21
C LYS A 144 13.38 -6.70 -0.55
N ASN A 145 14.41 -7.32 0.02
CA ASN A 145 15.80 -6.94 -0.25
C ASN A 145 16.17 -7.12 -1.73
N ALA A 146 15.73 -8.22 -2.35
CA ALA A 146 15.92 -8.47 -3.77
C ALA A 146 15.20 -7.43 -4.64
N SER A 147 13.97 -7.06 -4.28
CA SER A 147 13.18 -6.04 -4.99
C SER A 147 13.84 -4.67 -4.93
N ILE A 148 14.35 -4.26 -3.76
CA ILE A 148 15.08 -2.99 -3.59
C ILE A 148 16.36 -2.99 -4.43
N ALA A 149 17.16 -4.07 -4.35
CA ALA A 149 18.39 -4.19 -5.12
C ALA A 149 18.12 -4.07 -6.63
N HIS A 150 17.10 -4.76 -7.14
CA HIS A 150 16.73 -4.72 -8.55
C HIS A 150 16.26 -3.32 -9.00
N PHE A 151 15.51 -2.61 -8.14
CA PHE A 151 15.07 -1.24 -8.42
C PHE A 151 16.26 -0.26 -8.49
N VAL A 152 17.20 -0.35 -7.55
CA VAL A 152 18.42 0.47 -7.54
C VAL A 152 19.25 0.23 -8.81
N THR A 153 19.42 -1.03 -9.23
CA THR A 153 20.15 -1.37 -10.46
C THR A 153 19.46 -0.81 -11.71
N LYS A 154 18.12 -0.85 -11.79
CA LYS A 154 17.37 -0.26 -12.93
C LYS A 154 17.49 1.26 -13.00
N GLN A 155 17.54 1.95 -11.85
CA GLN A 155 17.72 3.41 -11.81
C GLN A 155 19.15 3.86 -12.14
N GLN A 156 20.14 2.99 -11.92
CA GLN A 156 21.55 3.26 -12.22
C GLN A 156 21.97 2.82 -13.63
N ALA A 157 21.08 2.20 -14.42
CA ALA A 157 21.39 1.84 -15.79
C ALA A 157 21.59 3.11 -16.63
N PRO A 158 22.79 3.36 -17.18
CA PRO A 158 23.03 4.54 -17.98
C PRO A 158 22.15 4.49 -19.23
N THR A 159 21.38 5.56 -19.45
CA THR A 159 20.71 5.81 -20.73
C THR A 159 21.80 5.77 -21.79
N THR A 160 21.90 4.66 -22.52
CA THR A 160 22.85 4.55 -23.62
C THR A 160 22.27 5.42 -24.73
N SER A 161 22.69 6.70 -24.75
CA SER A 161 22.47 7.61 -25.85
C SER A 161 23.13 7.00 -27.08
N ILE A 162 22.36 6.29 -27.89
CA ILE A 162 22.80 5.90 -29.23
C ILE A 162 22.82 7.19 -30.07
N LEU A 163 23.94 7.91 -30.05
CA LEU A 163 24.26 8.87 -31.11
C LEU A 163 24.69 8.03 -32.32
N GLN A 164 23.73 7.72 -33.20
CA GLN A 164 24.04 7.25 -34.55
C GLN A 164 24.72 8.41 -35.30
N ASN A 165 26.04 8.29 -35.45
CA ASN A 165 26.79 8.98 -36.51
C ASN A 165 26.33 8.40 -37.84
N GLU A 166 25.40 9.06 -38.54
CA GLU A 166 25.27 8.90 -39.98
C GLU A 166 26.16 9.94 -40.65
N LYS A 167 27.37 9.49 -41.03
CA LYS A 167 28.08 10.07 -42.17
C LYS A 167 27.21 9.82 -43.39
N PHE A 168 26.79 10.87 -44.06
CA PHE A 168 26.42 10.80 -45.47
C PHE A 168 27.64 11.23 -46.28
N ASP A 169 28.29 10.25 -46.89
CA ASP A 169 29.13 10.44 -48.07
C ASP A 169 28.18 10.57 -49.28
N ASP A 170 28.18 11.74 -49.94
CA ASP A 170 28.31 11.95 -51.39
C ASP A 170 28.35 13.45 -51.71
#